data_AF-A0A7S1A330-F1
#
_entry.id   AF-A0A7S1A330-F1
#
_cell.length_a   1.000
_cell.length_b   1.000
_cell.length_c   1.000
_cell.angle_alpha   90.00
_cell.angle_beta   90.00
_cell.angle_gamma   90.00
#
_symmetry.space_group_name_H-M   'P 1'
#
loop_
_entity.id
_entity.type
_entity.pdbx_description
1 polymer ?
#
loop_
_entity_poly.entity_id
_entity_poly.type
_entity_poly.pdbx_seq_one_letter_code
_entity_poly.pdbx_strand_id
1 'polypeptide(L)'
;MADVFHDQLSPIPDCEFGPQIGSWLPRKVVFDPSGGIFVADYGSASLNTAKRTVDHHLFPQMFLISCILLFATPIFLCCEVGMDQDASYWLGRRVLLSFLLVPCYTIVYAIHTYFTKPGKNAIMFSLIGSCIVLLYLSDTTLTDSYEVVNTLTSPECHSGKKAEIDGQWVNASTFFSECTARLAARDGTSQKVAAQRYRMAECAGFDSFADEWAYLAHVEEYFQCAGWCSSGAQLWSRQKASNSCSQAVGRYIQDSVQWRLMQVTCYSAVALGMLTLLMIFVAPTIW
;
A
#
# COMPACT_ATOMS: atom_id res chain seq x y z
N MET A 1 -18.09 11.76 36.50
CA MET A 1 -18.20 10.31 36.76
C MET A 1 -16.80 9.77 36.82
N ALA A 2 -16.32 9.66 38.05
CA ALA A 2 -15.02 9.20 38.43
C ALA A 2 -15.28 8.02 39.36
N ASP A 3 -14.83 6.82 38.96
CA ASP A 3 -14.75 5.61 39.78
C ASP A 3 -13.45 4.93 39.31
N VAL A 4 -12.36 4.97 40.09
CA VAL A 4 -12.09 4.17 41.31
C VAL A 4 -12.09 2.67 40.98
N PHE A 5 -10.92 2.17 40.59
CA PHE A 5 -10.55 0.76 40.74
C PHE A 5 -9.11 0.70 41.26
N HIS A 6 -9.01 0.61 42.59
CA HIS A 6 -7.81 0.17 43.29
C HIS A 6 -7.90 -1.35 43.41
N ASP A 7 -7.11 -2.09 42.63
CA ASP A 7 -6.91 -3.51 42.85
C ASP A 7 -5.55 -3.77 43.52
N GLN A 8 -5.64 -4.52 44.62
CA GLN A 8 -4.56 -4.90 45.51
C GLN A 8 -3.66 -5.96 44.84
N LEU A 9 -2.39 -5.59 44.58
CA LEU A 9 -1.34 -6.55 44.29
C LEU A 9 -0.85 -7.20 45.58
N SER A 10 -1.10 -8.49 45.71
CA SER A 10 -0.58 -9.35 46.77
C SER A 10 0.88 -9.72 46.47
N PRO A 11 1.77 -9.78 47.49
CA PRO A 11 3.15 -10.20 47.29
C PRO A 11 3.23 -11.71 47.00
N ILE A 12 3.86 -12.06 45.88
CA ILE A 12 4.20 -13.44 45.52
C ILE A 12 5.36 -13.89 46.42
N PRO A 13 5.27 -15.04 47.10
CA PRO A 13 6.36 -15.53 47.95
C PRO A 13 7.54 -16.02 47.11
N ASP A 14 8.73 -15.61 47.54
CA ASP A 14 10.02 -16.03 47.02
C ASP A 14 10.16 -17.56 47.09
N CYS A 15 10.24 -18.19 45.91
CA CYS A 15 10.66 -19.58 45.77
C CYS A 15 12.17 -19.64 45.57
N GLU A 16 12.92 -19.46 46.67
CA GLU A 16 14.28 -19.99 46.79
C GLU A 16 14.23 -21.52 46.99
N PHE A 17 15.31 -22.20 46.60
CA PHE A 17 15.57 -23.65 46.65
C PHE A 17 15.17 -24.49 45.44
N GLY A 18 15.96 -24.36 44.37
CA GLY A 18 16.23 -25.45 43.43
C GLY A 18 17.64 -26.03 43.70
N PRO A 19 17.82 -27.36 43.76
CA PRO A 19 19.09 -28.00 44.07
C PRO A 19 20.10 -27.77 42.95
N GLN A 20 21.40 -27.69 43.30
CA GLN A 20 22.48 -27.75 42.33
C GLN A 20 22.40 -29.08 41.56
N ILE A 21 21.77 -29.06 40.38
CA ILE A 21 21.82 -30.16 39.42
C ILE A 21 23.20 -30.13 38.77
N GLY A 22 24.19 -30.58 39.52
CA GLY A 22 25.49 -30.97 39.00
C GLY A 22 25.33 -32.16 38.06
N SER A 23 25.55 -31.91 36.78
CA SER A 23 26.24 -32.82 35.85
C SER A 23 25.99 -34.33 36.01
N TRP A 24 24.82 -34.83 35.60
CA TRP A 24 24.58 -36.27 35.37
C TRP A 24 24.65 -36.67 33.89
N LEU A 25 25.35 -35.90 33.05
CA LEU A 25 25.65 -36.36 31.70
C LEU A 25 26.73 -37.46 31.79
N PRO A 26 26.49 -38.67 31.26
CA PRO A 26 27.46 -39.75 31.31
C PRO A 26 28.73 -39.36 30.55
N ARG A 27 29.86 -39.24 31.26
CA ARG A 27 31.19 -39.07 30.65
C ARG A 27 31.60 -40.38 30.01
N LYS A 28 31.71 -40.40 28.68
CA LYS A 28 32.26 -41.54 27.95
C LYS A 28 33.78 -41.43 27.96
N VAL A 29 34.45 -42.28 28.73
CA VAL A 29 35.92 -42.38 28.77
C VAL A 29 36.35 -43.28 27.62
N VAL A 30 37.15 -42.76 26.70
CA VAL A 30 37.73 -43.53 25.59
C VAL A 30 39.20 -43.74 25.90
N PHE A 31 39.65 -44.99 25.89
CA PHE A 31 41.05 -45.35 26.13
C PHE A 31 41.80 -45.45 24.80
N ASP A 32 42.93 -44.76 24.71
CA ASP A 32 43.88 -44.91 23.60
C ASP A 32 44.73 -46.18 23.82
N PRO A 33 45.03 -46.98 22.78
CA PRO A 33 45.97 -48.11 22.85
C PRO A 33 47.37 -47.79 23.41
N SER A 34 47.79 -46.53 23.48
CA SER A 34 49.04 -46.09 24.14
C SER A 34 48.94 -45.95 25.67
N GLY A 35 47.75 -46.16 26.28
CA GLY A 35 47.54 -46.08 27.72
C GLY A 35 47.25 -44.67 28.26
N GLY A 36 47.11 -43.67 27.39
CA GLY A 36 46.66 -42.33 27.77
C GLY A 36 45.15 -42.27 28.04
N ILE A 37 44.74 -41.70 29.18
CA ILE A 37 43.33 -41.41 29.48
C ILE A 37 42.99 -40.03 28.92
N PHE A 38 42.21 -39.99 27.84
CA PHE A 38 41.63 -38.74 27.32
C PHE A 38 40.19 -38.61 27.80
N VAL A 39 39.91 -37.56 28.59
CA VAL A 39 38.54 -37.15 28.91
C VAL A 39 38.07 -36.28 27.76
N ALA A 40 37.30 -36.85 26.83
CA ALA A 40 36.66 -36.07 25.77
C ALA A 40 35.54 -35.23 26.40
N ASP A 41 35.78 -33.92 26.55
CA ASP A 41 34.75 -32.96 26.92
C ASP A 41 33.77 -32.81 25.75
N TYR A 42 32.73 -33.65 25.73
CA TYR A 42 31.63 -33.58 24.76
C TYR A 42 30.82 -32.26 24.86
N GLY A 43 31.10 -31.42 25.87
CA GLY A 43 30.32 -30.23 26.19
C GLY A 43 30.59 -29.00 25.32
N SER A 44 31.78 -28.81 24.75
CA SER A 44 32.12 -27.50 24.11
C SER A 44 32.24 -27.57 22.58
N ALA A 45 32.88 -28.60 22.02
CA ALA A 45 33.12 -28.67 20.58
C ALA A 45 31.84 -29.02 19.77
N SER A 46 31.02 -29.93 20.30
CA SER A 46 29.74 -30.32 19.67
C SER A 46 28.72 -29.18 19.69
N LEU A 47 28.70 -28.39 20.75
CA LEU A 47 27.77 -27.27 20.93
C LEU A 47 28.11 -26.11 19.99
N ASN A 48 29.39 -25.82 19.80
CA ASN A 48 29.84 -24.80 18.85
C ASN A 48 29.56 -25.18 17.39
N THR A 49 29.60 -26.46 17.04
CA THR A 49 29.32 -26.94 15.68
C THR A 49 27.82 -26.96 15.40
N ALA A 50 27.01 -27.46 16.34
CA ALA A 50 25.56 -27.46 16.25
C ALA A 50 24.97 -26.04 16.16
N LYS A 51 25.50 -25.09 16.96
CA LYS A 51 25.12 -23.67 16.91
C LYS A 51 25.37 -23.07 15.52
N ARG A 52 26.54 -23.36 14.93
CA ARG A 52 26.91 -22.83 13.61
C ARG A 52 25.99 -23.31 12.48
N THR A 53 25.54 -24.57 12.51
CA THR A 53 24.63 -25.12 11.48
C THR A 53 23.21 -24.57 11.55
N VAL A 54 22.71 -24.26 12.75
CA VAL A 54 21.34 -23.72 12.91
C VAL A 54 21.27 -22.27 12.41
N ASP A 55 22.32 -21.48 12.61
CA ASP A 55 22.36 -20.07 12.23
C ASP A 55 22.27 -19.84 10.70
N HIS A 56 22.81 -20.76 9.88
CA HIS A 56 22.85 -20.58 8.42
C HIS A 56 21.52 -20.82 7.71
N HIS A 57 20.66 -21.69 8.23
CA HIS A 57 19.36 -22.00 7.61
C HIS A 57 18.24 -21.03 8.02
N LEU A 58 18.34 -20.44 9.22
CA LEU A 58 17.34 -19.51 9.73
C LEU A 58 17.52 -18.09 9.18
N PHE A 59 18.76 -17.68 8.86
CA PHE A 59 19.04 -16.32 8.40
C PHE A 59 18.19 -15.87 7.18
N PRO A 60 18.12 -16.62 6.06
CA PRO A 60 17.35 -16.19 4.90
C PRO A 60 15.86 -16.00 5.22
N GLN A 61 15.29 -16.89 6.03
CA GLN A 61 13.89 -16.83 6.45
C GLN A 61 13.61 -15.59 7.30
N MET A 62 14.44 -15.34 8.31
CA MET A 62 14.32 -14.17 9.19
C MET A 62 14.45 -12.88 8.39
N PHE A 63 15.38 -12.83 7.42
CA PHE A 63 15.57 -11.69 6.56
C PHE A 63 14.34 -11.41 5.67
N LEU A 64 13.80 -12.45 5.02
CA LEU A 64 12.60 -12.33 4.19
C LEU A 64 11.40 -11.84 5.01
N ILE A 65 11.15 -12.45 6.18
CA ILE A 65 10.07 -12.06 7.08
C ILE A 65 10.25 -10.60 7.52
N SER A 66 11.47 -10.19 7.85
CA SER A 66 11.76 -8.80 8.23
C SER A 66 11.47 -7.82 7.08
N CYS A 67 11.83 -8.15 5.84
CA CYS A 67 11.53 -7.32 4.68
C CYS A 67 10.02 -7.20 4.44
N ILE A 68 9.29 -8.32 4.51
CA ILE A 68 7.84 -8.32 4.36
C ILE A 68 7.19 -7.48 5.46
N LEU A 69 7.56 -7.68 6.73
CA LEU A 69 6.98 -6.92 7.83
C LEU A 69 7.28 -5.42 7.74
N LEU A 70 8.49 -5.05 7.33
CA LEU A 70 8.90 -3.66 7.20
C LEU A 70 8.23 -2.97 6.00
N PHE A 71 8.05 -3.66 4.87
CA PHE A 71 7.60 -3.03 3.63
C PHE A 71 6.16 -3.40 3.21
N ALA A 72 5.47 -4.32 3.88
CA ALA A 72 4.10 -4.69 3.54
C ALA A 72 3.14 -3.50 3.57
N THR A 73 3.17 -2.69 4.63
CA THR A 73 2.28 -1.52 4.76
C THR A 73 2.49 -0.49 3.66
N PRO A 74 3.71 0.03 3.40
CA PRO A 74 3.88 1.01 2.32
C PRO A 74 3.59 0.43 0.92
N ILE A 75 3.91 -0.84 0.66
CA ILE A 75 3.54 -1.52 -0.60
C ILE A 75 2.01 -1.61 -0.74
N PHE A 76 1.31 -1.97 0.34
CA PHE A 76 -0.15 -2.05 0.35
C PHE A 76 -0.81 -0.69 0.07
N LEU A 77 -0.34 0.38 0.73
CA LEU A 77 -0.85 1.74 0.47
C LEU A 77 -0.60 2.20 -0.97
N CYS A 78 0.58 1.92 -1.54
CA CYS A 78 0.84 2.18 -2.96
C CYS A 78 -0.09 1.36 -3.87
N CYS A 79 -0.42 0.13 -3.49
CA CYS A 79 -1.35 -0.73 -4.22
C CYS A 79 -2.78 -0.16 -4.18
N GLU A 80 -3.27 0.26 -3.00
CA GLU A 80 -4.58 0.93 -2.88
C GLU A 80 -4.66 2.15 -3.79
N VAL A 81 -3.65 3.03 -3.76
CA VAL A 81 -3.61 4.23 -4.62
C VAL A 81 -3.55 3.85 -6.10
N GLY A 82 -2.79 2.81 -6.47
CA GLY A 82 -2.63 2.41 -7.87
C GLY A 82 -3.83 1.66 -8.45
N MET A 83 -4.66 1.03 -7.61
CA MET A 83 -5.89 0.34 -8.01
C MET A 83 -7.13 1.24 -7.94
N ASP A 84 -7.07 2.33 -7.18
CA ASP A 84 -8.13 3.33 -7.15
C ASP A 84 -8.41 3.89 -8.56
N GLN A 85 -9.67 3.84 -8.98
CA GLN A 85 -10.06 4.18 -10.35
C GLN A 85 -9.80 5.65 -10.67
N ASP A 86 -10.11 6.56 -9.75
CA ASP A 86 -9.88 8.00 -9.93
C ASP A 86 -8.39 8.33 -9.91
N ALA A 87 -7.65 7.82 -8.92
CA ALA A 87 -6.21 8.03 -8.83
C ALA A 87 -5.48 7.46 -10.07
N SER A 88 -5.82 6.24 -10.49
CA SER A 88 -5.19 5.63 -11.66
C SER A 88 -5.55 6.32 -12.98
N TYR A 89 -6.75 6.88 -13.08
CA TYR A 89 -7.17 7.66 -14.24
C TYR A 89 -6.39 8.98 -14.35
N TRP A 90 -6.13 9.68 -13.23
CA TRP A 90 -5.45 10.99 -13.25
C TRP A 90 -3.92 10.92 -13.11
N LEU A 91 -3.42 10.09 -12.20
CA LEU A 91 -2.00 10.01 -11.82
C LEU A 91 -1.26 8.87 -12.56
N GLY A 92 -2.03 7.94 -13.14
CA GLY A 92 -1.52 6.72 -13.76
C GLY A 92 -1.26 5.61 -12.73
N ARG A 93 -0.69 4.49 -13.21
CA ARG A 93 -0.48 3.26 -12.40
C ARG A 93 0.97 3.06 -11.96
N ARG A 94 1.79 4.12 -11.93
CA ARG A 94 3.24 4.05 -11.64
C ARG A 94 3.53 3.47 -10.25
N VAL A 95 2.72 3.80 -9.24
CA VAL A 95 2.88 3.29 -7.86
C VAL A 95 2.70 1.77 -7.73
N LEU A 96 2.05 1.10 -8.69
CA LEU A 96 1.93 -0.36 -8.71
C LEU A 96 3.29 -1.05 -8.96
N LEU A 97 4.30 -0.33 -9.46
CA LEU A 97 5.66 -0.85 -9.58
C LEU A 97 6.27 -1.21 -8.22
N SER A 98 5.74 -0.68 -7.11
CA SER A 98 6.13 -1.10 -5.75
C SER A 98 5.94 -2.60 -5.50
N PHE A 99 5.00 -3.26 -6.20
CA PHE A 99 4.78 -4.69 -6.08
C PHE A 99 5.96 -5.54 -6.59
N LEU A 100 6.82 -4.98 -7.45
CA LEU A 100 8.04 -5.63 -7.92
C LEU A 100 9.07 -5.83 -6.80
N LEU A 101 8.91 -5.20 -5.63
CA LEU A 101 9.77 -5.44 -4.47
C LEU A 101 9.58 -6.83 -3.86
N VAL A 102 8.37 -7.38 -3.89
CA VAL A 102 8.08 -8.72 -3.38
C VAL A 102 8.90 -9.81 -4.09
N PRO A 103 8.87 -9.92 -5.44
CA PRO A 103 9.74 -10.87 -6.13
C PRO A 103 11.23 -10.58 -5.91
N CYS A 104 11.64 -9.30 -5.80
CA CYS A 104 13.02 -8.97 -5.42
C CYS A 104 13.44 -9.59 -4.08
N TYR A 105 12.58 -9.56 -3.05
CA TYR A 105 12.86 -10.20 -1.77
C TYR A 105 12.98 -11.72 -1.88
N THR A 106 12.13 -12.35 -2.70
CA THR A 106 12.22 -13.80 -2.96
C THR A 106 13.52 -14.19 -3.68
N ILE A 107 14.00 -13.34 -4.60
CA ILE A 107 15.27 -13.55 -5.29
C ILE A 107 16.43 -13.44 -4.30
N VAL A 108 16.42 -12.45 -3.41
CA VAL A 108 17.45 -12.30 -2.38
C VAL A 108 17.43 -13.47 -1.39
N TYR A 109 16.24 -13.94 -0.98
CA TYR A 109 16.07 -15.16 -0.20
C TYR A 109 16.69 -16.39 -0.88
N ALA A 110 16.40 -16.57 -2.18
CA ALA A 110 16.97 -17.66 -2.97
C ALA A 110 18.50 -17.57 -3.03
N ILE A 111 19.06 -16.39 -3.31
CA ILE A 111 20.51 -16.16 -3.32
C ILE A 111 21.14 -16.57 -1.97
N HIS A 112 20.59 -16.12 -0.84
CA HIS A 112 21.11 -16.49 0.47
C HIS A 112 21.00 -18.00 0.77
N THR A 113 19.93 -18.64 0.28
CA THR A 113 19.72 -20.09 0.43
C THR A 113 20.71 -20.90 -0.41
N TYR A 114 20.95 -20.50 -1.67
CA TYR A 114 21.85 -21.22 -2.58
C TYR A 114 23.33 -21.02 -2.26
N PHE A 115 23.75 -19.79 -1.92
CA PHE A 115 25.16 -19.50 -1.66
C PHE A 115 25.59 -19.78 -0.21
N THR A 116 24.65 -20.11 0.68
CA THR A 116 24.88 -20.40 2.12
C THR A 116 25.60 -19.29 2.90
N LYS A 117 25.76 -18.11 2.31
CA LYS A 117 26.48 -16.97 2.89
C LYS A 117 25.63 -15.70 2.80
N PRO A 118 25.50 -14.92 3.89
CA PRO A 118 24.84 -13.62 3.85
C PRO A 118 25.70 -12.64 3.04
N GLY A 119 25.30 -12.37 1.80
CA GLY A 119 25.89 -11.31 0.97
C GLY A 119 25.49 -9.92 1.46
N LYS A 120 26.45 -9.15 1.97
CA LYS A 120 26.26 -7.75 2.42
C LYS A 120 25.54 -6.90 1.38
N ASN A 121 26.00 -6.99 0.14
CA ASN A 121 25.49 -6.15 -0.95
C ASN A 121 24.03 -6.49 -1.30
N ALA A 122 23.64 -7.77 -1.23
CA ALA A 122 22.26 -8.18 -1.48
C ALA A 122 21.31 -7.65 -0.39
N ILE A 123 21.72 -7.72 0.87
CA ILE A 123 20.98 -7.18 2.01
C ILE A 123 20.83 -5.66 1.89
N MET A 124 21.95 -4.95 1.64
CA MET A 124 21.95 -3.50 1.47
C MET A 124 21.07 -3.07 0.30
N PHE A 125 21.21 -3.69 -0.87
CA PHE A 125 20.40 -3.39 -2.04
C PHE A 125 18.92 -3.64 -1.78
N SER A 126 18.57 -4.74 -1.12
CA SER A 126 17.18 -5.05 -0.78
C SER A 126 16.57 -4.04 0.19
N LEU A 127 17.26 -3.70 1.29
CA LEU A 127 16.72 -2.82 2.32
C LEU A 127 16.75 -1.34 1.88
N ILE A 128 17.92 -0.83 1.55
CA ILE A 128 18.11 0.59 1.16
C ILE A 128 17.44 0.84 -0.20
N GLY A 129 17.59 -0.08 -1.15
CA GLY A 129 16.96 0.06 -2.47
C GLY A 129 15.43 0.08 -2.38
N SER A 130 14.81 -0.72 -1.51
CA SER A 130 13.35 -0.68 -1.32
C SER A 130 12.89 0.67 -0.78
N CYS A 131 13.59 1.23 0.22
CA CYS A 131 13.27 2.56 0.73
C CYS A 131 13.39 3.63 -0.36
N ILE A 132 14.46 3.59 -1.17
CA ILE A 132 14.67 4.55 -2.27
C ILE A 132 13.57 4.42 -3.32
N VAL A 133 13.22 3.19 -3.73
CA VAL A 133 12.17 2.94 -4.73
C VAL A 133 10.82 3.43 -4.22
N LEU A 134 10.44 3.08 -2.98
CA LEU A 134 9.17 3.52 -2.39
C LEU A 134 9.12 5.04 -2.26
N LEU A 135 10.18 5.67 -1.74
CA LEU A 135 10.28 7.12 -1.60
C LEU A 135 10.16 7.81 -2.96
N TYR A 136 10.87 7.33 -3.99
CA TYR A 136 10.83 7.90 -5.33
C TYR A 136 9.44 7.78 -5.96
N LEU A 137 8.81 6.60 -5.88
CA LEU A 137 7.48 6.38 -6.44
C LEU A 137 6.41 7.21 -5.71
N SER A 138 6.47 7.28 -4.37
CA SER A 138 5.48 8.03 -3.59
C SER A 138 5.66 9.54 -3.72
N ASP A 139 6.89 10.05 -3.70
CA ASP A 139 7.21 11.47 -3.84
C ASP A 139 6.79 12.02 -5.21
N THR A 140 7.22 11.36 -6.30
CA THR A 140 6.85 11.80 -7.66
C THR A 140 5.34 11.78 -7.87
N THR A 141 4.65 10.72 -7.42
CA THR A 141 3.19 10.63 -7.53
C THR A 141 2.49 11.66 -6.65
N LEU A 142 3.05 11.97 -5.47
CA LEU A 142 2.53 13.00 -4.58
C LEU A 142 2.65 14.40 -5.22
N THR A 143 3.79 14.72 -5.85
CA THR A 143 3.96 15.97 -6.62
C THR A 143 2.94 16.07 -7.74
N ASP A 144 2.81 15.03 -8.56
CA ASP A 144 1.83 15.00 -9.66
C ASP A 144 0.39 15.18 -9.15
N SER A 145 0.09 14.64 -7.97
CA SER A 145 -1.23 14.78 -7.37
C SER A 145 -1.55 16.22 -6.96
N TYR A 146 -0.57 17.04 -6.57
CA TYR A 146 -0.80 18.46 -6.30
C TYR A 146 -1.18 19.21 -7.58
N GLU A 147 -0.53 18.91 -8.71
CA GLU A 147 -0.86 19.51 -10.01
C GLU A 147 -2.26 19.12 -10.48
N VAL A 148 -2.62 17.84 -10.34
CA VAL A 148 -3.95 17.33 -10.66
C VAL A 148 -5.01 17.97 -9.78
N VAL A 149 -4.82 18.03 -8.46
CA VAL A 149 -5.77 18.65 -7.53
C VAL A 149 -5.96 20.13 -7.88
N ASN A 150 -4.89 20.88 -8.12
CA ASN A 150 -4.97 22.28 -8.53
C ASN A 150 -5.74 22.44 -9.86
N THR A 151 -5.50 21.56 -10.83
CA THR A 151 -6.21 21.56 -12.11
C THR A 151 -7.69 21.24 -11.93
N LEU A 152 -8.04 20.23 -11.12
CA LEU A 152 -9.41 19.78 -10.92
C LEU A 152 -10.25 20.79 -10.14
N THR A 153 -9.66 21.42 -9.13
CA THR A 153 -10.32 22.40 -8.25
C THR A 153 -10.37 23.81 -8.81
N SER A 154 -9.58 24.11 -9.86
CA SER A 154 -9.63 25.42 -10.52
C SER A 154 -11.02 25.69 -11.13
N PRO A 155 -11.46 26.96 -11.22
CA PRO A 155 -12.68 27.31 -11.94
C PRO A 155 -12.52 27.25 -13.46
N GLU A 156 -11.29 27.24 -13.97
CA GLU A 156 -11.00 27.24 -15.41
C GLU A 156 -11.17 25.86 -16.03
N CYS A 157 -11.74 25.83 -17.24
CA CYS A 157 -12.12 24.60 -17.95
C CYS A 157 -11.66 24.55 -19.41
N HIS A 158 -10.60 25.28 -19.77
CA HIS A 158 -10.26 25.52 -21.18
C HIS A 158 -9.06 24.72 -21.69
N SER A 159 -8.34 23.99 -20.83
CA SER A 159 -7.11 23.29 -21.22
C SER A 159 -6.97 21.90 -20.60
N GLY A 160 -6.18 21.07 -21.28
CA GLY A 160 -5.77 19.75 -20.82
C GLY A 160 -6.90 18.73 -20.72
N LYS A 161 -6.63 17.67 -19.95
CA LYS A 161 -7.53 16.53 -19.76
C LYS A 161 -8.87 16.92 -19.11
N LYS A 162 -8.88 17.97 -18.29
CA LYS A 162 -10.12 18.48 -17.66
C LYS A 162 -11.10 19.05 -18.70
N ALA A 163 -10.61 19.80 -19.69
CA ALA A 163 -11.45 20.36 -20.75
C ALA A 163 -11.99 19.29 -21.70
N GLU A 164 -11.19 18.24 -21.97
CA GLU A 164 -11.63 17.08 -22.76
C GLU A 164 -12.84 16.38 -22.11
N ILE A 165 -12.76 16.09 -20.81
CA ILE A 165 -13.86 15.46 -20.06
C ILE A 165 -15.07 16.38 -19.96
N ASP A 166 -14.87 17.70 -19.86
CA ASP A 166 -16.00 18.65 -19.92
C ASP A 166 -16.71 18.58 -21.26
N GLY A 167 -15.97 18.51 -22.36
CA GLY A 167 -16.52 18.31 -23.70
C GLY A 167 -17.34 17.02 -23.80
N GLN A 168 -16.84 15.91 -23.24
CA GLN A 168 -17.58 14.65 -23.17
C GLN A 168 -18.87 14.79 -22.35
N TRP A 169 -18.82 15.50 -21.22
CA TRP A 169 -20.01 15.73 -20.40
C TRP A 169 -21.04 16.61 -21.13
N VAL A 170 -20.61 17.65 -21.85
CA VAL A 170 -21.50 18.50 -22.66
C VAL A 170 -22.16 17.69 -23.77
N ASN A 171 -21.41 16.80 -24.43
CA ASN A 171 -21.95 15.89 -25.45
C ASN A 171 -22.99 14.93 -24.85
N ALA A 172 -22.66 14.31 -23.71
CA ALA A 172 -23.58 13.44 -22.98
C ALA A 172 -24.86 14.17 -22.56
N SER A 173 -24.72 15.37 -21.99
CA SER A 173 -25.84 16.22 -21.57
C SER A 173 -26.75 16.58 -22.75
N THR A 174 -26.17 16.89 -23.91
CA THR A 174 -26.92 17.18 -25.15
C THR A 174 -27.69 15.95 -25.61
N PHE A 175 -27.04 14.79 -25.69
CA PHE A 175 -27.68 13.52 -26.04
C PHE A 175 -28.84 13.17 -25.10
N PHE A 176 -28.65 13.36 -23.79
CA PHE A 176 -29.69 13.12 -22.79
C PHE A 176 -30.87 14.10 -22.91
N SER A 177 -30.59 15.38 -23.18
CA SER A 177 -31.62 16.38 -23.42
C SER A 177 -32.51 16.00 -24.62
N GLU A 178 -31.90 15.57 -25.73
CA GLU A 178 -32.64 15.10 -26.91
C GLU A 178 -33.47 13.84 -26.62
N CYS A 179 -32.87 12.87 -25.94
CA CYS A 179 -33.54 11.65 -25.53
C CYS A 179 -34.78 11.95 -24.64
N THR A 180 -34.60 12.76 -23.60
CA THR A 180 -35.68 13.12 -22.68
C THR A 180 -36.77 13.96 -23.35
N ALA A 181 -36.44 14.79 -24.34
CA ALA A 181 -37.44 15.49 -25.15
C ALA A 181 -38.30 14.51 -25.96
N ARG A 182 -37.69 13.48 -26.58
CA ARG A 182 -38.43 12.43 -27.32
C ARG A 182 -39.31 11.60 -26.39
N LEU A 183 -38.79 11.21 -25.23
CA LEU A 183 -39.54 10.46 -24.22
C LEU A 183 -40.70 11.28 -23.64
N ALA A 184 -40.50 12.57 -23.40
CA ALA A 184 -41.54 13.49 -22.93
C ALA A 184 -42.70 13.58 -23.94
N ALA A 185 -42.38 13.75 -25.22
CA ALA A 185 -43.37 13.78 -26.30
C ALA A 185 -44.16 12.47 -26.41
N ARG A 186 -43.48 11.31 -26.28
CA ARG A 186 -44.10 9.99 -26.31
C ARG A 186 -45.08 9.77 -25.14
N ASP A 187 -44.69 10.20 -23.94
CA ASP A 187 -45.45 9.93 -22.72
C ASP A 187 -46.48 11.03 -22.40
N GLY A 188 -46.54 12.10 -23.20
CA GLY A 188 -47.41 13.25 -22.93
C GLY A 188 -47.04 14.02 -21.65
N THR A 189 -45.75 14.04 -21.29
CA THR A 189 -45.25 14.75 -20.10
C THR A 189 -44.31 15.89 -20.48
N SER A 190 -43.93 16.75 -19.52
CA SER A 190 -42.93 17.79 -19.79
C SER A 190 -41.52 17.21 -19.78
N GLN A 191 -40.60 17.80 -20.56
CA GLN A 191 -39.20 17.37 -20.61
C GLN A 191 -38.54 17.34 -19.23
N LYS A 192 -38.88 18.30 -18.35
CA LYS A 192 -38.38 18.34 -16.97
C LYS A 192 -38.82 17.11 -16.17
N VAL A 193 -40.08 16.68 -16.32
CA VAL A 193 -40.59 15.47 -15.67
C VAL A 193 -39.93 14.22 -16.26
N ALA A 194 -39.75 14.18 -17.59
CA ALA A 194 -39.04 13.09 -18.26
C ALA A 194 -37.58 12.97 -17.78
N ALA A 195 -36.83 14.08 -17.69
CA ALA A 195 -35.45 14.08 -17.20
C ALA A 195 -35.32 13.65 -15.73
N GLN A 196 -36.35 13.91 -14.91
CA GLN A 196 -36.38 13.40 -13.53
C GLN A 196 -36.66 11.89 -13.47
N ARG A 197 -37.50 11.39 -14.39
CA ARG A 197 -37.95 9.99 -14.44
C ARG A 197 -36.91 9.07 -15.07
N TYR A 198 -36.39 9.46 -16.23
CA TYR A 198 -35.55 8.64 -17.09
C TYR A 198 -34.05 8.90 -16.85
N ARG A 199 -33.20 7.90 -17.09
CA ARG A 199 -31.74 8.02 -16.98
C ARG A 199 -31.03 7.74 -18.29
N MET A 200 -29.77 8.17 -18.37
CA MET A 200 -28.95 8.04 -19.58
C MET A 200 -28.94 6.62 -20.16
N ALA A 201 -28.87 5.60 -19.29
CA ALA A 201 -28.87 4.19 -19.69
C ALA A 201 -30.19 3.71 -20.33
N GLU A 202 -31.28 4.45 -20.18
CA GLU A 202 -32.60 4.12 -20.77
C GLU A 202 -32.79 4.76 -22.16
N CYS A 203 -31.83 5.57 -22.61
CA CYS A 203 -31.86 6.23 -23.91
C CYS A 203 -31.40 5.29 -25.04
N ALA A 204 -32.18 5.22 -26.12
CA ALA A 204 -31.82 4.44 -27.28
C ALA A 204 -30.49 4.94 -27.90
N GLY A 205 -29.56 4.02 -28.13
CA GLY A 205 -28.23 4.31 -28.70
C GLY A 205 -27.14 4.63 -27.67
N PHE A 206 -27.44 4.59 -26.37
CA PHE A 206 -26.45 4.79 -25.31
C PHE A 206 -25.29 3.78 -25.36
N ASP A 207 -25.55 2.53 -25.78
CA ASP A 207 -24.54 1.47 -25.87
C ASP A 207 -23.31 1.86 -26.73
N SER A 208 -23.51 2.73 -27.72
CA SER A 208 -22.43 3.23 -28.59
C SER A 208 -21.44 4.16 -27.87
N PHE A 209 -21.82 4.72 -26.72
CA PHE A 209 -21.04 5.69 -25.94
C PHE A 209 -20.72 5.20 -24.53
N ALA A 210 -21.14 3.97 -24.18
CA ALA A 210 -21.05 3.45 -22.81
C ALA A 210 -19.61 3.46 -22.29
N ASP A 211 -18.64 3.04 -23.10
CA ASP A 211 -17.22 3.03 -22.72
C ASP A 211 -16.63 4.44 -22.58
N GLU A 212 -17.01 5.36 -23.47
CA GLU A 212 -16.51 6.74 -23.48
C GLU A 212 -16.99 7.50 -22.23
N TRP A 213 -18.25 7.31 -21.84
CA TRP A 213 -18.85 8.01 -20.70
C TRP A 213 -18.82 7.21 -19.41
N ALA A 214 -18.21 6.01 -19.40
CA ALA A 214 -18.12 5.16 -18.21
C ALA A 214 -17.47 5.88 -17.02
N TYR A 215 -16.44 6.69 -17.27
CA TYR A 215 -15.80 7.47 -16.21
C TYR A 215 -16.73 8.55 -15.64
N LEU A 216 -17.47 9.27 -16.51
CA LEU A 216 -18.44 10.29 -16.09
C LEU A 216 -19.59 9.70 -15.28
N ALA A 217 -20.09 8.53 -15.69
CA ALA A 217 -21.11 7.80 -14.95
C ALA A 217 -20.59 7.39 -13.56
N HIS A 218 -19.38 6.81 -13.50
CA HIS A 218 -18.74 6.41 -12.25
C HIS A 218 -18.60 7.58 -11.27
N VAL A 219 -18.04 8.71 -11.69
CA VAL A 219 -17.83 9.86 -10.79
C VAL A 219 -19.15 10.49 -10.35
N GLU A 220 -20.16 10.56 -11.21
CA GLU A 220 -21.48 11.11 -10.84
C GLU A 220 -22.19 10.23 -9.80
N GLU A 221 -22.14 8.92 -9.97
CA GLU A 221 -22.76 7.95 -9.06
C GLU A 221 -22.00 7.85 -7.73
N TYR A 222 -20.67 7.78 -7.78
CA TYR A 222 -19.82 7.60 -6.61
C TYR A 222 -19.75 8.87 -5.74
N PHE A 223 -19.53 10.04 -6.36
CA PHE A 223 -19.40 11.31 -5.62
C PHE A 223 -20.71 12.09 -5.47
N GLN A 224 -21.81 11.61 -6.06
CA GLN A 224 -23.12 12.27 -6.01
C GLN A 224 -23.07 13.74 -6.50
N CYS A 225 -22.21 14.01 -7.47
CA CYS A 225 -22.00 15.32 -8.08
C CYS A 225 -22.90 15.49 -9.31
N ALA A 226 -22.82 16.64 -9.99
CA ALA A 226 -23.46 16.85 -11.29
C ALA A 226 -22.71 17.90 -12.10
N GLY A 227 -22.63 17.71 -13.41
CA GLY A 227 -21.76 18.53 -14.24
C GLY A 227 -20.29 18.24 -14.00
N TRP A 228 -19.44 18.63 -14.94
CA TRP A 228 -18.01 18.41 -14.81
C TRP A 228 -17.29 19.64 -14.26
N CYS A 229 -17.14 20.71 -15.05
CA CYS A 229 -16.51 21.94 -14.58
C CYS A 229 -17.42 22.84 -13.75
N SER A 230 -18.70 22.93 -14.12
CA SER A 230 -19.71 23.66 -13.38
C SER A 230 -20.81 22.72 -12.90
N SER A 231 -21.60 23.14 -11.91
CA SER A 231 -22.73 22.33 -11.43
C SER A 231 -23.78 22.21 -12.55
N GLY A 232 -24.15 20.97 -12.87
CA GLY A 232 -25.05 20.64 -13.97
C GLY A 232 -26.27 19.82 -13.55
N ALA A 233 -26.96 19.24 -14.53
CA ALA A 233 -27.96 18.20 -14.28
C ALA A 233 -27.27 16.85 -14.09
N GLN A 234 -27.82 16.01 -13.21
CA GLN A 234 -27.41 14.61 -13.12
C GLN A 234 -27.96 13.82 -14.30
N LEU A 235 -27.08 13.06 -14.94
CA LEU A 235 -27.38 12.27 -16.13
C LEU A 235 -27.58 10.78 -15.79
N TRP A 236 -26.80 10.28 -14.83
CA TRP A 236 -26.75 8.88 -14.42
C TRP A 236 -27.41 8.65 -13.04
N SER A 237 -27.30 9.60 -12.12
CA SER A 237 -27.84 9.49 -10.76
C SER A 237 -29.17 10.23 -10.55
N ARG A 238 -29.88 9.93 -9.44
CA ARG A 238 -31.14 10.62 -9.05
C ARG A 238 -30.99 11.55 -7.85
N GLN A 239 -29.80 11.64 -7.30
CA GLN A 239 -29.57 12.35 -6.07
C GLN A 239 -29.49 13.86 -6.29
N LYS A 240 -29.61 14.64 -5.21
CA LYS A 240 -29.42 16.08 -5.31
C LYS A 240 -27.92 16.36 -5.25
N ALA A 241 -27.32 16.73 -6.39
CA ALA A 241 -25.94 17.16 -6.44
C ALA A 241 -25.72 18.51 -5.76
N SER A 242 -24.61 18.64 -5.04
CA SER A 242 -24.19 19.90 -4.42
C SER A 242 -23.03 20.59 -5.13
N ASN A 243 -22.12 19.82 -5.75
CA ASN A 243 -20.88 20.31 -6.34
C ASN A 243 -20.70 19.78 -7.77
N SER A 244 -19.81 20.43 -8.53
CA SER A 244 -19.34 19.90 -9.81
C SER A 244 -18.44 18.67 -9.58
N CYS A 245 -18.46 17.73 -10.51
CA CYS A 245 -17.71 16.49 -10.37
C CYS A 245 -16.19 16.69 -10.37
N SER A 246 -15.66 17.67 -11.12
CA SER A 246 -14.22 17.95 -11.10
C SER A 246 -13.75 18.36 -9.69
N GLN A 247 -14.52 19.19 -8.99
CA GLN A 247 -14.18 19.62 -7.63
C GLN A 247 -14.33 18.47 -6.63
N ALA A 248 -15.33 17.61 -6.79
CA ALA A 248 -15.52 16.45 -5.92
C ALA A 248 -14.35 15.46 -6.04
N VAL A 249 -13.95 15.11 -7.27
CA VAL A 249 -12.78 14.25 -7.53
C VAL A 249 -11.49 14.91 -7.02
N GLY A 250 -11.31 16.22 -7.26
CA GLY A 250 -10.15 16.95 -6.78
C GLY A 250 -10.01 16.90 -5.25
N ARG A 251 -11.09 17.11 -4.50
CA ARG A 251 -11.10 16.98 -3.03
C ARG A 251 -10.83 15.56 -2.59
N TYR A 252 -11.40 14.55 -3.27
CA TYR A 252 -11.12 13.15 -2.95
C TYR A 252 -9.64 12.79 -3.11
N ILE A 253 -9.01 13.19 -4.21
CA ILE A 253 -7.57 12.97 -4.43
C ILE A 253 -6.76 13.69 -3.34
N GLN A 254 -7.13 14.93 -3.00
CA GLN A 254 -6.48 15.69 -1.94
C GLN A 254 -6.58 14.99 -0.57
N ASP A 255 -7.77 14.58 -0.17
CA ASP A 255 -8.00 14.09 1.19
C ASP A 255 -7.57 12.62 1.35
N SER A 256 -7.77 11.79 0.33
CA SER A 256 -7.55 10.35 0.41
C SER A 256 -6.21 9.92 -0.19
N VAL A 257 -5.90 10.37 -1.41
CA VAL A 257 -4.72 9.90 -2.15
C VAL A 257 -3.45 10.57 -1.63
N GLN A 258 -3.43 11.90 -1.49
CA GLN A 258 -2.25 12.61 -0.96
C GLN A 258 -1.91 12.15 0.45
N TRP A 259 -2.90 11.91 1.30
CA TRP A 259 -2.68 11.43 2.65
C TRP A 259 -1.97 10.08 2.68
N ARG A 260 -2.45 9.09 1.90
CA ARG A 260 -1.79 7.77 1.78
C ARG A 260 -0.36 7.89 1.23
N LEU A 261 -0.16 8.70 0.18
CA LEU A 261 1.17 8.91 -0.40
C LEU A 261 2.13 9.58 0.59
N MET A 262 1.65 10.57 1.35
CA MET A 262 2.41 11.23 2.41
C MET A 262 2.84 10.23 3.49
N GLN A 263 1.94 9.33 3.92
CA GLN A 263 2.27 8.27 4.86
C GLN A 263 3.40 7.36 4.34
N VAL A 264 3.33 6.95 3.06
CA VAL A 264 4.38 6.13 2.43
C VAL A 264 5.71 6.88 2.36
N THR A 265 5.70 8.15 1.96
CA THR A 265 6.90 9.00 1.88
C THR A 265 7.55 9.16 3.25
N CYS A 266 6.78 9.55 4.29
CA CYS A 266 7.29 9.69 5.65
C CYS A 266 7.82 8.38 6.21
N TYR A 267 7.08 7.27 6.04
CA TYR A 267 7.50 5.95 6.49
C TYR A 267 8.82 5.54 5.84
N SER A 268 8.93 5.68 4.52
CA SER A 268 10.12 5.29 3.75
C SER A 268 11.33 6.13 4.09
N ALA A 269 11.15 7.44 4.34
CA ALA A 269 12.22 8.34 4.77
C ALA A 269 12.76 7.98 6.17
N VAL A 270 11.86 7.72 7.13
CA VAL A 270 12.25 7.29 8.48
C VAL A 270 12.94 5.93 8.45
N ALA A 271 12.38 4.96 7.72
CA ALA A 271 12.97 3.63 7.54
C ALA A 271 14.37 3.72 6.91
N LEU A 272 14.55 4.55 5.87
CA LEU A 272 15.85 4.78 5.24
C LEU A 272 16.87 5.33 6.24
N GLY A 273 16.50 6.35 7.02
CA GLY A 273 17.36 6.93 8.05
C GLY A 273 17.78 5.91 9.10
N MET A 274 16.81 5.17 9.65
CA MET A 274 17.07 4.14 10.66
C MET A 274 17.94 2.99 10.14
N LEU A 275 17.65 2.48 8.94
CA LEU A 275 18.43 1.42 8.32
C LEU A 275 19.85 1.87 7.99
N THR A 276 20.03 3.11 7.54
CA THR A 276 21.36 3.67 7.26
C THR A 276 22.17 3.79 8.54
N LEU A 277 21.59 4.31 9.62
CA LEU A 277 22.24 4.38 10.93
C LEU A 277 22.60 2.98 11.45
N LEU A 278 21.66 2.03 11.39
CA LEU A 278 21.91 0.65 11.79
C LEU A 278 23.10 0.06 11.03
N MET A 279 23.16 0.25 9.71
CA MET A 279 24.26 -0.24 8.89
C MET A 279 25.60 0.41 9.25
N ILE A 280 25.61 1.70 9.61
CA ILE A 280 26.85 2.39 10.03
C ILE A 280 27.37 1.82 11.36
N PHE A 281 26.50 1.60 12.35
CA PHE A 281 26.91 1.15 13.67
C PHE A 281 27.17 -0.36 13.77
N VAL A 282 26.44 -1.17 12.99
CA VAL A 282 26.52 -2.64 13.05
C VAL A 282 27.50 -3.23 12.04
N ALA A 283 27.77 -2.55 10.92
CA ALA A 283 28.75 -3.08 9.95
C ALA A 283 30.14 -3.34 10.56
N PRO A 284 30.73 -2.51 11.43
CA PRO A 284 32.07 -2.77 11.94
C PRO A 284 32.19 -4.03 12.80
N THR A 285 31.09 -4.56 13.34
CA THR A 285 31.11 -5.65 14.33
C THR A 285 30.72 -7.00 13.77
N ILE A 286 29.99 -7.04 12.66
CA ILE A 286 29.53 -8.29 12.03
C ILE A 286 30.52 -8.80 10.96
N TRP A 287 31.44 -7.95 10.50
CA TRP A 287 32.43 -8.25 9.45
C TRP A 287 33.85 -8.25 10.01
#